data_AF-A0A5B0NE33-F1
#
_entry.id   AF-A0A5B0NE33-F1
#
_cell.length_a   1.000
_cell.length_b   1.000
_cell.length_c   1.000
_cell.angle_alpha   90.00
_cell.angle_beta   90.00
_cell.angle_gamma   90.00
#
_symmetry.space_group_name_H-M   'P 1'
#
loop_
_entity.id
_entity.type
_entity.pdbx_description
1 polymer ?
#
loop_
_entity_poly.entity_id
_entity_poly.type
_entity_poly.pdbx_seq_one_letter_code
_entity_poly.pdbx_strand_id
1 'polypeptide(L)'
;MTEDNINFIKGELKRPEIRILCVIMNSLLKSTRDLLPVVEKPETADKDIAPTLVYSGKQKATFQTELSPVLLDFAGSLVEKFEDFFWEKYPEAASFLPEHLFGLDEATNIVRHIPDIDSPKDLLNDTRGNPVDGQLKLLYESVVEFRQGVVFHNHLNACQP
;
A
#
# COMPACT_ATOMS: atom_id res chain seq x y z
N MET A 1 -17.97 -20.34 15.61
CA MET A 1 -16.83 -20.96 14.92
C MET A 1 -15.74 -21.11 15.96
N THR A 2 -15.61 -22.29 16.56
CA THR A 2 -14.62 -22.56 17.62
C THR A 2 -13.23 -22.73 17.00
N GLU A 3 -12.21 -22.21 17.69
CA GLU A 3 -10.78 -22.20 17.28
C GLU A 3 -10.16 -23.62 17.18
N ASP A 4 -10.92 -24.65 17.53
CA ASP A 4 -10.46 -26.04 17.66
C ASP A 4 -10.16 -26.75 16.32
N ASN A 5 -10.36 -26.10 15.18
CA ASN A 5 -10.14 -26.71 13.85
C ASN A 5 -8.83 -26.26 13.17
N ILE A 6 -7.99 -25.45 13.84
CA ILE A 6 -6.76 -24.93 13.25
C ILE A 6 -5.57 -25.59 13.93
N ASN A 7 -4.87 -26.44 13.19
CA ASN A 7 -3.65 -27.08 13.68
C ASN A 7 -2.45 -26.15 13.44
N PHE A 8 -1.94 -25.52 14.51
CA PHE A 8 -0.80 -24.62 14.42
C PHE A 8 0.51 -25.41 14.43
N ILE A 9 1.18 -25.48 13.27
CA ILE A 9 2.51 -26.06 13.18
C ILE A 9 3.54 -24.99 13.54
N LYS A 10 4.15 -25.11 14.72
CA LYS A 10 5.23 -24.24 15.18
C LYS A 10 6.58 -24.84 14.80
N GLY A 11 7.11 -24.47 13.64
CA GLY A 11 8.44 -24.85 13.16
C GLY A 11 9.41 -23.68 13.21
N GLU A 12 10.62 -23.90 13.71
CA GLU A 12 11.74 -22.97 13.60
C GLU A 12 12.38 -23.13 12.20
N LEU A 13 12.59 -22.01 11.48
CA LEU A 13 13.19 -22.01 10.13
C LEU A 13 14.69 -22.39 10.20
N LYS A 14 14.99 -23.68 10.34
CA LYS A 14 16.37 -24.22 10.45
C LYS A 14 17.03 -24.46 9.09
N ARG A 15 16.97 -23.51 8.15
CA ARG A 15 17.77 -23.58 6.91
C ARG A 15 18.85 -22.49 6.89
N PRO A 16 20.14 -22.84 6.63
CA PRO A 16 21.26 -21.90 6.76
C PRO A 16 21.29 -20.73 5.76
N GLU A 17 20.59 -20.81 4.62
CA GLU A 17 20.67 -19.79 3.57
C GLU A 17 19.28 -19.51 2.95
N ILE A 18 18.83 -18.26 3.09
CA ILE A 18 17.67 -17.72 2.39
C ILE A 18 18.13 -17.26 1.00
N ARG A 19 17.42 -17.67 -0.06
CA ARG A 19 17.64 -17.20 -1.42
C ARG A 19 16.43 -16.41 -1.91
N ILE A 20 16.64 -15.16 -2.29
CA ILE A 20 15.61 -14.31 -2.90
C ILE A 20 15.71 -14.45 -4.41
N LEU A 21 14.62 -14.84 -5.06
CA LEU A 21 14.53 -14.92 -6.52
C LEU A 21 13.65 -13.77 -7.03
N CYS A 22 14.21 -12.92 -7.89
CA CYS A 22 13.45 -11.89 -8.60
C CYS A 22 12.94 -12.47 -9.92
N VAL A 23 11.63 -12.52 -10.12
CA VAL A 23 11.00 -13.01 -11.34
C VAL A 23 10.34 -11.84 -12.04
N ILE A 24 10.73 -11.58 -13.29
CA ILE A 24 10.07 -10.57 -14.13
C ILE A 24 8.71 -11.13 -14.55
N MET A 25 7.64 -10.42 -14.21
CA MET A 25 6.27 -10.83 -14.54
C MET A 25 5.85 -10.31 -15.92
N ASN A 26 5.40 -11.21 -16.79
CA ASN A 26 4.88 -10.91 -18.13
C ASN A 26 3.34 -10.95 -18.18
N SER A 27 2.72 -11.52 -17.15
CA SER A 27 1.30 -11.61 -16.91
C SER A 27 0.94 -10.88 -15.61
N LEU A 28 -0.34 -10.56 -15.45
CA LEU A 28 -0.84 -9.91 -14.23
C LEU A 28 -0.43 -10.70 -12.98
N LEU A 29 -0.01 -10.00 -11.92
CA LEU A 29 0.33 -10.58 -10.61
C LEU A 29 -0.74 -11.57 -10.09
N LYS A 30 -2.02 -11.25 -10.30
CA LYS A 30 -3.17 -12.09 -9.90
C LYS A 30 -3.22 -13.44 -10.61
N SER A 31 -2.65 -13.54 -11.80
CA SER A 31 -2.68 -14.73 -12.64
C SER A 31 -1.66 -15.78 -12.18
N THR A 32 -0.58 -15.36 -11.50
CA THR A 32 0.54 -16.19 -11.04
C THR A 32 1.16 -17.11 -12.11
N ARG A 33 0.83 -16.93 -13.39
CA ARG A 33 1.23 -17.83 -14.49
C ARG A 33 2.74 -17.83 -14.73
N ASP A 34 3.38 -16.66 -14.58
CA ASP A 34 4.83 -16.57 -14.77
C ASP A 34 5.63 -17.19 -13.60
N LEU A 35 4.96 -17.52 -12.49
CA LEU A 35 5.57 -18.23 -11.37
C LEU A 35 5.49 -19.75 -11.54
N LEU A 36 4.63 -20.26 -12.44
CA LEU A 36 4.52 -21.69 -12.70
C LEU A 36 5.86 -22.33 -13.08
N PRO A 37 6.68 -21.77 -13.99
CA PRO A 37 7.96 -22.38 -14.34
C PRO A 37 9.00 -22.39 -13.21
N VAL A 38 8.81 -21.54 -12.19
CA VAL A 38 9.70 -21.44 -11.02
C VAL A 38 9.32 -22.44 -9.94
N VAL A 39 8.01 -22.69 -9.78
CA VAL A 39 7.46 -23.65 -8.82
C VAL A 39 7.44 -25.07 -9.40
N GLU A 40 7.16 -25.19 -10.71
CA GLU A 40 7.11 -26.45 -11.43
C GLU A 40 8.52 -26.85 -11.90
N LYS A 41 9.30 -27.39 -10.94
CA LYS A 41 10.17 -28.56 -11.07
C LYS A 41 10.97 -28.75 -9.78
N PRO A 42 11.01 -29.98 -9.24
CA PRO A 42 11.75 -31.03 -9.94
C PRO A 42 11.06 -32.41 -9.90
N GLU A 43 11.63 -33.40 -10.59
CA GLU A 43 11.34 -34.85 -10.41
C GLU A 43 11.81 -35.34 -9.02
N THR A 44 11.45 -34.62 -7.97
CA THR A 44 11.97 -34.77 -6.62
C THR A 44 10.83 -35.21 -5.72
N ALA A 45 11.07 -36.26 -4.93
CA ALA A 45 10.06 -36.80 -4.04
C ALA A 45 9.59 -35.72 -3.05
N ASP A 46 8.30 -35.70 -2.71
CA ASP A 46 7.66 -34.69 -1.84
C ASP A 46 8.44 -34.39 -0.55
N LYS A 47 9.07 -35.42 0.03
CA LYS A 47 9.89 -35.34 1.25
C LYS A 47 11.16 -34.50 1.12
N ASP A 48 11.64 -34.30 -0.10
CA ASP A 48 12.88 -33.58 -0.42
C ASP A 48 12.59 -32.17 -0.97
N ILE A 49 11.31 -31.82 -1.15
CA ILE A 49 10.88 -30.48 -1.58
C ILE A 49 11.12 -29.47 -0.45
N ALA A 50 11.82 -28.39 -0.79
CA ALA A 50 11.98 -27.25 0.10
C ALA A 50 10.63 -26.60 0.40
N PRO A 51 10.26 -26.31 1.67
CA PRO A 51 9.13 -25.44 1.92
C PRO A 51 9.39 -24.05 1.30
N THR A 52 8.56 -23.66 0.34
CA THR A 52 8.67 -22.39 -0.40
C THR A 52 7.51 -21.47 -0.01
N LEU A 53 7.83 -20.28 0.50
CA LEU A 53 6.85 -19.23 0.76
C LEU A 53 6.70 -18.37 -0.49
N VAL A 54 5.50 -18.32 -1.07
CA VAL A 54 5.16 -17.35 -2.13
C VAL A 54 4.52 -16.15 -1.48
N TYR A 55 5.23 -15.02 -1.47
CA TYR A 55 4.73 -13.77 -0.92
C TYR A 55 4.47 -12.77 -2.05
N SER A 56 3.20 -12.50 -2.36
CA SER A 56 2.80 -11.40 -3.24
C SER A 56 2.26 -10.26 -2.38
N GLY A 57 2.86 -9.07 -2.46
CA GLY A 57 2.24 -7.88 -1.88
C GLY A 57 0.84 -7.67 -2.45
N LYS A 58 -0.15 -7.39 -1.61
CA LYS A 58 -1.48 -6.97 -2.09
C LYS A 58 -1.37 -5.55 -2.63
N GLN A 59 -0.95 -5.36 -3.88
CA GLN A 59 -1.33 -4.15 -4.59
C GLN A 59 -2.83 -4.27 -4.90
N LYS A 60 -3.66 -3.41 -4.27
CA LYS A 60 -5.03 -3.19 -4.74
C LYS A 60 -4.91 -2.62 -6.16
N ALA A 61 -4.92 -3.49 -7.17
CA ALA A 61 -5.16 -3.07 -8.55
C ALA A 61 -6.65 -2.68 -8.64
N THR A 62 -6.96 -1.46 -8.21
CA THR A 62 -8.26 -0.81 -8.40
C THR A 62 -8.30 -0.22 -9.80
N PHE A 63 -9.40 -0.47 -10.50
CA PHE A 63 -9.77 0.22 -11.73
C PHE A 63 -9.45 1.71 -11.57
N GLN A 64 -8.53 2.22 -12.39
CA GLN A 64 -8.23 3.64 -12.45
C GLN A 64 -9.45 4.33 -13.06
N THR A 65 -10.43 4.66 -12.21
CA THR A 65 -11.36 5.74 -12.55
C THR A 65 -10.50 7.00 -12.55
N GLU A 66 -10.49 7.73 -13.67
CA GLU A 66 -9.69 8.95 -13.78
C GLU A 66 -10.15 9.93 -12.69
N LEU A 67 -9.18 10.42 -11.91
CA LEU A 67 -9.43 11.44 -10.91
C LEU A 67 -9.69 12.77 -11.62
N SER A 68 -10.58 13.58 -11.05
CA SER A 68 -10.71 14.96 -11.52
C SER A 68 -9.38 15.71 -11.30
N PRO A 69 -9.06 16.72 -12.13
CA PRO A 69 -7.85 17.53 -11.93
C PRO A 69 -7.75 18.09 -10.51
N VAL A 70 -8.88 18.49 -9.92
CA VAL A 70 -8.97 18.97 -8.54
C VAL A 70 -8.50 17.93 -7.52
N LEU A 71 -8.91 16.67 -7.67
CA LEU A 71 -8.49 15.60 -6.75
C LEU A 71 -7.03 15.19 -6.98
N LEU A 72 -6.56 15.26 -8.23
CA LEU A 72 -5.17 14.98 -8.57
C LEU A 72 -4.23 16.05 -8.00
N ASP A 73 -4.58 17.32 -8.14
CA ASP A 73 -3.83 18.44 -7.55
C ASP A 73 -3.78 18.32 -6.03
N PHE A 74 -4.90 17.94 -5.40
CA PHE A 74 -4.92 17.69 -3.96
C PHE A 74 -4.04 16.50 -3.56
N ALA A 75 -4.06 15.40 -4.31
CA ALA A 75 -3.16 14.26 -4.08
C ALA A 75 -1.69 14.67 -4.16
N GLY A 76 -1.31 15.51 -5.14
CA GLY A 76 0.03 16.10 -5.22
C GLY A 76 0.39 16.91 -3.97
N SER A 77 -0.52 17.77 -3.51
CA SER A 77 -0.30 18.57 -2.29
C SER A 77 -0.12 17.74 -1.02
N LEU A 78 -0.75 16.55 -0.94
CA LEU A 78 -0.55 15.64 0.19
C LEU A 78 0.87 15.05 0.20
N VAL A 79 1.41 14.75 -0.98
CA VAL A 79 2.79 14.24 -1.13
C VAL A 79 3.79 15.33 -0.73
N GLU A 80 3.61 16.56 -1.22
CA GLU A 80 4.47 17.70 -0.86
C GLU A 80 4.44 17.97 0.66
N LYS A 81 3.25 18.06 1.26
CA LYS A 81 3.11 18.25 2.72
C LYS A 81 3.78 17.13 3.52
N PHE A 82 3.68 15.88 3.04
CA PHE A 82 4.34 14.76 3.70
C PHE A 82 5.86 14.81 3.56
N GLU A 83 6.38 15.21 2.40
CA GLU A 83 7.81 15.38 2.17
C GLU A 83 8.40 16.44 3.10
N ASP A 84 7.75 17.61 3.20
CA ASP A 84 8.15 18.68 4.14
C ASP A 84 8.17 18.17 5.58
N PHE A 85 7.08 17.52 6.02
CA PHE A 85 6.96 16.92 7.34
C PHE A 85 8.05 15.88 7.61
N PHE A 86 8.35 15.04 6.62
CA PHE A 86 9.32 13.96 6.75
C PHE A 86 10.73 14.53 6.96
N TRP A 87 11.13 15.53 6.18
CA TRP A 87 12.45 16.13 6.31
C TRP A 87 12.59 17.04 7.53
N GLU A 88 11.50 17.68 7.98
CA GLU A 88 11.49 18.40 9.26
C GLU A 88 11.73 17.44 10.43
N LYS A 89 11.06 16.29 10.41
CA LYS A 89 11.08 15.33 11.53
C LYS A 89 12.28 14.39 11.51
N TYR A 90 12.77 14.02 10.33
CA TYR A 90 13.83 13.04 10.11
C TYR A 90 14.92 13.57 9.17
N PRO A 91 15.59 14.70 9.49
CA PRO A 91 16.56 15.33 8.60
C PRO A 91 17.76 14.44 8.26
N GLU A 92 18.10 13.49 9.14
CA GLU A 92 19.23 12.56 9.00
C GLU A 92 18.83 11.20 8.41
N ALA A 93 17.58 11.02 7.93
CA ALA A 93 17.10 9.77 7.35
C ALA A 93 17.63 9.53 5.93
N ALA A 94 18.95 9.57 5.74
CA ALA A 94 19.61 9.43 4.45
C ALA A 94 19.39 8.07 3.78
N SER A 95 18.88 7.07 4.50
CA SER A 95 18.64 5.72 3.98
C SER A 95 17.21 5.51 3.45
N PHE A 96 16.29 6.46 3.63
CA PHE A 96 14.89 6.30 3.21
C PHE A 96 14.34 7.60 2.60
N LEU A 97 13.79 7.49 1.38
CA LEU A 97 13.09 8.59 0.74
C LEU A 97 11.62 8.62 1.19
N PRO A 98 11.01 9.82 1.36
CA PRO A 98 9.61 9.95 1.75
C PRO A 98 8.66 9.24 0.77
N GLU A 99 8.98 9.24 -0.53
CA GLU A 99 8.22 8.54 -1.57
C GLU A 99 8.11 7.02 -1.34
N HIS A 100 9.04 6.41 -0.60
CA HIS A 100 8.97 4.98 -0.27
C HIS A 100 7.91 4.66 0.80
N LEU A 101 7.49 5.67 1.57
CA LEU A 101 6.49 5.57 2.62
C LEU A 101 5.13 6.09 2.16
N PHE A 102 5.14 7.17 1.38
CA PHE A 102 3.94 7.84 0.91
C PHE A 102 4.24 8.61 -0.39
N GLY A 103 3.73 8.11 -1.50
CA GLY A 103 3.81 8.74 -2.81
C GLY A 103 2.43 9.02 -3.39
N LEU A 104 2.41 9.30 -4.69
CA LEU A 104 1.18 9.62 -5.40
C LEU A 104 0.17 8.45 -5.40
N ASP A 105 0.64 7.20 -5.39
CA ASP A 105 -0.23 6.03 -5.33
C ASP A 105 -1.03 6.00 -4.01
N GLU A 106 -0.37 6.20 -2.87
CA GLU A 106 -1.02 6.28 -1.56
C GLU A 106 -1.95 7.51 -1.47
N ALA A 107 -1.48 8.68 -1.92
CA ALA A 107 -2.27 9.89 -1.93
C ALA A 107 -3.55 9.74 -2.79
N THR A 108 -3.43 9.12 -3.97
CA THR A 108 -4.59 8.89 -4.84
C THR A 108 -5.59 7.89 -4.26
N ASN A 109 -5.17 6.98 -3.37
CA ASN A 109 -6.10 6.11 -2.65
C ASN A 109 -6.93 6.91 -1.64
N ILE A 110 -6.29 7.81 -0.88
CA ILE A 110 -6.97 8.70 0.07
C ILE A 110 -8.01 9.57 -0.65
N VAL A 111 -7.63 10.23 -1.74
CA VAL A 111 -8.53 11.20 -2.39
C VAL A 111 -9.79 10.56 -2.99
N ARG A 112 -9.78 9.24 -3.23
CA ARG A 112 -10.93 8.50 -3.78
C ARG A 112 -12.09 8.33 -2.79
N HIS A 113 -11.83 8.45 -1.50
CA HIS A 113 -12.83 8.23 -0.45
C HIS A 113 -12.84 9.34 0.61
N ILE A 114 -12.45 10.56 0.24
CA ILE A 114 -12.51 11.77 1.09
C ILE A 114 -13.82 11.91 1.89
N PRO A 115 -15.01 11.69 1.31
CA PRO A 115 -16.25 11.82 2.05
C PRO A 115 -16.40 10.84 3.22
N ASP A 116 -15.71 9.70 3.15
CA ASP A 116 -15.81 8.58 4.10
C ASP A 116 -14.71 8.61 5.18
N ILE A 117 -13.79 9.60 5.13
CA ILE A 117 -12.71 9.76 6.11
C ILE A 117 -13.20 10.65 7.27
N ASP A 118 -13.49 10.01 8.41
CA ASP A 118 -13.98 10.68 9.63
C ASP A 118 -12.95 10.65 10.77
N SER A 119 -11.89 9.85 10.64
CA SER A 119 -10.84 9.74 11.63
C SER A 119 -9.47 9.41 10.99
N PRO A 120 -8.36 9.69 11.69
CA PRO A 120 -7.03 9.28 11.22
C PRO A 120 -6.87 7.77 11.00
N LYS A 121 -7.72 6.94 11.64
CA LYS A 121 -7.68 5.47 11.50
C LYS A 121 -8.18 5.01 10.14
N ASP A 122 -9.04 5.78 9.49
CA ASP A 122 -9.60 5.42 8.19
C ASP A 122 -8.53 5.43 7.10
N LEU A 123 -7.44 6.18 7.32
CA LEU A 123 -6.28 6.30 6.44
C LEU A 123 -5.27 5.15 6.58
N LEU A 124 -5.40 4.28 7.60
CA LEU A 124 -4.44 3.19 7.85
C LEU A 124 -4.28 2.24 6.66
N ASN A 125 -5.37 2.03 5.93
CA ASN A 125 -5.38 1.12 4.79
C ASN A 125 -4.87 1.76 3.49
N ASP A 126 -4.64 3.07 3.49
CA ASP A 126 -4.14 3.83 2.35
C ASP A 126 -2.63 4.06 2.42
N THR A 127 -2.04 3.99 3.60
CA THR A 127 -0.59 4.12 3.81
C THR A 127 0.15 2.80 3.57
N ARG A 128 1.40 2.89 3.10
CA ARG A 128 2.25 1.72 2.92
C ARG A 128 2.83 1.24 4.26
N GLY A 129 2.35 0.10 4.74
CA GLY A 129 2.86 -0.50 5.97
C GLY A 129 2.40 0.25 7.22
N ASN A 130 3.24 0.28 8.26
CA ASN A 130 2.93 1.02 9.49
C ASN A 130 3.25 2.50 9.28
N PRO A 131 2.30 3.42 9.51
CA PRO A 131 2.54 4.85 9.41
C PRO A 131 3.66 5.30 10.36
N VAL A 132 4.45 6.28 9.92
CA VAL A 132 5.39 6.95 10.82
C VAL A 132 4.63 7.82 11.81
N ASP A 133 5.23 8.06 12.98
CA ASP A 133 4.61 8.89 14.02
C ASP A 133 4.22 10.26 13.46
N GLY A 134 2.98 10.71 13.67
CA GLY A 134 2.45 11.97 13.15
C GLY A 134 1.92 11.96 11.71
N GLN A 135 2.23 10.95 10.88
CA GLN A 135 1.79 10.88 9.49
C GLN A 135 0.26 10.91 9.34
N LEU A 136 -0.45 10.03 10.07
CA LEU A 136 -1.91 9.96 9.97
C LEU A 136 -2.59 11.27 10.42
N LYS A 137 -1.99 11.96 11.39
CA LYS A 137 -2.51 13.24 11.88
C LYS A 137 -2.38 14.32 10.80
N LEU A 138 -1.19 14.47 10.22
CA LEU A 138 -0.92 15.41 9.12
C LEU A 138 -1.87 15.21 7.94
N LEU A 139 -2.01 13.94 7.50
CA LEU A 139 -2.87 13.59 6.37
C LEU A 139 -4.34 13.87 6.68
N TYR A 140 -4.81 13.49 7.86
CA TYR A 140 -6.19 13.74 8.29
C TYR A 140 -6.50 15.25 8.38
N GLU A 141 -5.60 16.04 8.99
CA GLU A 141 -5.76 17.50 9.06
C GLU A 141 -5.80 18.12 7.66
N SER A 142 -4.95 17.66 6.75
CA SER A 142 -4.96 18.12 5.35
C SER A 142 -6.26 17.78 4.61
N VAL A 143 -6.83 16.59 4.87
CA VAL A 143 -8.15 16.20 4.32
C VAL A 143 -9.26 17.07 4.89
N VAL A 144 -9.25 17.36 6.19
CA VAL A 144 -10.24 18.23 6.83
C VAL A 144 -10.16 19.65 6.27
N GLU A 145 -8.96 20.21 6.13
CA GLU A 145 -8.74 21.53 5.51
C GLU A 145 -9.28 21.58 4.08
N PHE A 146 -8.97 20.57 3.27
CA PHE A 146 -9.45 20.49 1.89
C PHE A 146 -10.97 20.37 1.80
N ARG A 147 -11.59 19.55 2.66
CA ARG A 147 -13.04 19.39 2.75
C ARG A 147 -13.75 20.72 3.07
N GLN A 148 -13.14 21.58 3.86
CA GLN A 148 -13.68 22.90 4.20
C GLN A 148 -13.50 23.93 3.06
N GLY A 149 -12.61 23.66 2.10
CA GLY A 149 -12.31 24.56 0.99
C GLY A 149 -13.42 24.65 -0.05
N VAL A 150 -13.56 25.83 -0.67
CA VAL A 150 -14.54 26.08 -1.74
C VAL A 150 -14.32 25.19 -2.97
N VAL A 151 -13.07 24.79 -3.22
CA VAL A 151 -12.68 23.97 -4.36
C VAL A 151 -13.32 22.58 -4.28
N PHE A 152 -13.31 21.97 -3.09
CA PHE A 152 -13.92 20.66 -2.87
C PHE A 152 -15.46 20.70 -3.00
N HIS A 153 -16.10 21.71 -2.42
CA HIS A 153 -17.54 21.89 -2.55
C HIS A 153 -17.98 22.10 -4.00
N ASN A 154 -17.23 22.89 -4.77
CA ASN A 154 -17.47 23.07 -6.21
C ASN A 154 -17.32 21.76 -6.98
N HIS A 155 -16.31 20.94 -6.63
CA HIS A 155 -16.11 19.62 -7.23
C HIS A 155 -17.29 18.68 -6.96
N LEU A 156 -17.83 18.63 -5.74
CA LEU A 156 -19.01 17.83 -5.41
C LEU A 156 -20.24 18.22 -6.24
N ASN A 157 -20.47 19.53 -6.41
CA ASN A 157 -21.60 20.04 -7.20
C ASN A 157 -21.45 19.75 -8.71
N ALA A 158 -20.22 19.75 -9.23
CA ALA A 158 -19.95 19.44 -10.64
C ALA A 158 -20.09 17.95 -10.97
N CYS A 159 -20.02 17.07 -9.96
CA CYS A 159 -20.16 15.62 -10.10
C CYS A 159 -21.57 15.08 -9.79
N GLN A 160 -22.54 15.94 -9.47
CA GLN A 160 -23.95 15.54 -9.32
C GLN A 160 -24.69 15.68 -10.68
N PRO A 161 -25.45 14.65 -11.12
CA PRO A 161 -26.19 14.67 -12.38
C PRO A 161 -27.40 15.60 -12.39
#